data_AF-A0A9X3S7Q2-F1
#
_entry.id   AF-A0A9X3S7Q2-F1
#
_cell.length_a   1.000
_cell.length_b   1.000
_cell.length_c   1.000
_cell.angle_alpha   90.00
_cell.angle_beta   90.00
_cell.angle_gamma   90.00
#
_symmetry.space_group_name_H-M   'P 1'
#
loop_
_entity.id
_entity.type
_entity.pdbx_description
1 polymer ?
#
loop_
_entity_poly.entity_id
_entity_poly.type
_entity_poly.pdbx_seq_one_letter_code
_entity_poly.pdbx_strand_id
1 'polypeptide(L)'
;MDHLTWLGWWRDGGRAALEAQLLAHWDPLDVRDDPARHAEYARTAMRLAGRLRNGAGAGHLADVLAAANRELGVRVNERQLWAVATEIEGWYRREGP
;
A
#
# COMPACT_ATOMS: atom_id res chain seq x y z
N MET A 1 -17.73 7.65 4.43
CA MET A 1 -17.96 6.48 3.56
C MET A 1 -18.47 5.34 4.41
N ASP A 2 -19.53 4.65 3.98
CA ASP A 2 -20.05 3.48 4.70
C ASP A 2 -19.19 2.23 4.43
N HIS A 3 -19.32 1.23 5.30
CA HIS A 3 -18.48 0.03 5.24
C HIS A 3 -18.73 -0.84 4.00
N LEU A 4 -19.97 -0.91 3.52
CA LEU A 4 -20.36 -1.82 2.44
C LEU A 4 -19.86 -1.30 1.10
N THR A 5 -19.97 0.01 0.85
CA THR A 5 -19.42 0.66 -0.34
C THR A 5 -17.91 0.46 -0.43
N TRP A 6 -17.19 0.65 0.68
CA TRP A 6 -15.74 0.41 0.72
C TRP A 6 -15.39 -1.05 0.44
N LEU A 7 -16.12 -2.00 1.05
CA LEU A 7 -15.89 -3.42 0.85
C LEU A 7 -16.15 -3.87 -0.59
N GLY A 8 -17.19 -3.33 -1.24
CA GLY A 8 -17.48 -3.59 -2.65
C GLY A 8 -16.30 -3.17 -3.52
N TRP A 9 -15.92 -1.89 -3.44
CA TRP A 9 -14.76 -1.35 -4.17
C TRP A 9 -13.47 -2.16 -3.91
N TRP A 10 -13.20 -2.51 -2.65
CA TRP A 10 -12.01 -3.27 -2.28
C TRP A 10 -11.97 -4.65 -2.93
N ARG A 11 -13.12 -5.36 -2.98
CA ARG A 11 -13.25 -6.68 -3.60
C ARG A 11 -13.21 -6.62 -5.12
N ASP A 12 -13.78 -5.57 -5.71
CA ASP A 12 -13.95 -5.46 -7.16
C ASP A 12 -12.65 -5.05 -7.87
N GLY A 13 -11.73 -4.38 -7.17
CA GLY A 13 -10.44 -4.03 -7.76
C GLY A 13 -9.51 -3.22 -6.87
N GLY A 14 -10.00 -2.58 -5.81
CA GLY A 14 -9.21 -1.72 -4.94
C GLY A 14 -7.99 -2.44 -4.33
N ARG A 15 -8.12 -3.73 -4.00
CA ARG A 15 -6.99 -4.54 -3.54
C ARG A 15 -5.91 -4.68 -4.59
N ALA A 16 -6.27 -5.15 -5.79
CA ALA A 16 -5.33 -5.40 -6.88
C ALA A 16 -4.65 -4.08 -7.31
N ALA A 17 -5.41 -2.98 -7.34
CA ALA A 17 -4.87 -1.66 -7.63
C ALA A 17 -3.87 -1.19 -6.56
N LEU A 18 -4.13 -1.39 -5.27
CA LEU A 18 -3.17 -1.04 -4.21
C LEU A 18 -1.90 -1.92 -4.26
N GLU A 19 -2.05 -3.22 -4.54
CA GLU A 19 -0.90 -4.11 -4.76
C GLU A 19 -0.05 -3.62 -5.96
N ALA A 20 -0.69 -3.17 -7.04
CA ALA A 20 0.00 -2.55 -8.18
C ALA A 20 0.73 -1.25 -7.81
N GLN A 21 0.14 -0.40 -6.95
CA GLN A 21 0.83 0.80 -6.44
C GLN A 21 2.09 0.43 -5.64
N LEU A 22 2.04 -0.63 -4.83
CA LEU A 22 3.20 -1.11 -4.07
C LEU A 22 4.30 -1.62 -5.01
N LEU A 23 3.95 -2.41 -6.02
CA LEU A 23 4.90 -2.91 -7.02
C LEU A 23 5.52 -1.76 -7.84
N ALA A 24 4.75 -0.72 -8.14
CA ALA A 24 5.21 0.42 -8.93
C ALA A 24 6.15 1.35 -8.15
N HIS A 25 5.86 1.60 -6.87
CA HIS A 25 6.51 2.69 -6.12
C HIS A 25 7.39 2.23 -4.96
N TRP A 26 7.14 1.07 -4.35
CA TRP A 26 7.85 0.63 -3.16
C TRP A 26 8.84 -0.51 -3.42
N ASP A 27 8.37 -1.56 -4.11
CA ASP A 27 9.00 -2.86 -4.37
C ASP A 27 10.47 -3.05 -3.91
N PRO A 28 10.71 -3.19 -2.60
CA PRO A 28 12.08 -3.31 -2.09
C PRO A 28 12.68 -4.71 -2.28
N LEU A 29 11.86 -5.71 -2.66
CA LEU A 29 12.30 -7.07 -2.96
C LEU A 29 12.58 -7.29 -4.44
N ASP A 30 12.33 -6.28 -5.29
CA ASP A 30 12.50 -6.34 -6.75
C ASP A 30 11.72 -7.52 -7.38
N VAL A 31 10.44 -7.66 -7.00
CA VAL A 31 9.56 -8.77 -7.43
C VAL A 31 8.48 -8.34 -8.41
N ARG A 32 8.54 -7.10 -8.93
CA ARG A 32 7.60 -6.60 -9.95
C ARG A 32 7.41 -7.58 -11.11
N ASP A 33 8.51 -8.13 -11.62
CA ASP A 33 8.51 -9.06 -12.76
C ASP A 33 8.39 -10.54 -12.33
N ASP A 34 8.17 -10.82 -11.04
CA ASP A 34 7.95 -12.16 -10.49
C ASP A 34 6.55 -12.28 -9.83
N PRO A 35 5.52 -12.60 -10.63
CA PRO A 35 4.15 -12.75 -10.15
C PRO A 35 3.97 -13.76 -9.01
N ALA A 36 4.82 -14.79 -8.93
CA ALA A 36 4.73 -15.79 -7.87
C ALA A 36 5.04 -15.20 -6.50
N ARG A 37 5.76 -14.07 -6.46
CA ARG A 37 6.20 -13.39 -5.24
C ARG A 37 5.40 -12.14 -4.90
N HIS A 38 4.42 -11.74 -5.73
CA HIS A 38 3.54 -10.59 -5.42
C HIS A 38 2.77 -10.77 -4.10
N ALA A 39 2.50 -12.02 -3.71
CA ALA A 39 1.83 -12.37 -2.46
C ALA A 39 2.57 -11.86 -1.20
N GLU A 40 3.88 -11.59 -1.29
CA GLU A 40 4.68 -11.01 -0.19
C GLU A 40 4.12 -9.66 0.27
N TYR A 41 3.45 -8.92 -0.62
CA TYR A 41 2.90 -7.60 -0.32
C TYR A 41 1.45 -7.60 0.15
N ALA A 42 0.75 -8.74 0.10
CA ALA A 42 -0.66 -8.82 0.45
C ALA A 42 -0.93 -8.34 1.89
N ARG A 43 -0.07 -8.71 2.85
CA ARG A 43 -0.19 -8.28 4.25
C ARG A 43 -0.03 -6.77 4.40
N THR A 44 0.96 -6.19 3.72
CA THR A 44 1.22 -4.75 3.74
C THR A 44 0.08 -3.98 3.08
N ALA A 45 -0.42 -4.45 1.94
CA ALA A 45 -1.57 -3.88 1.26
C ALA A 45 -2.81 -3.84 2.18
N MET A 46 -3.12 -4.92 2.90
CA MET A 46 -4.25 -4.91 3.86
C MET A 46 -4.06 -3.89 4.98
N ARG A 47 -2.86 -3.78 5.54
CA ARG A 47 -2.57 -2.80 6.61
C ARG A 47 -2.74 -1.37 6.10
N LEU A 48 -2.22 -1.06 4.90
CA LEU A 48 -2.37 0.25 4.27
C LEU A 48 -3.84 0.56 3.96
N ALA A 49 -4.58 -0.39 3.39
CA ALA A 49 -6.00 -0.24 3.07
C ALA A 49 -6.82 0.10 4.32
N GLY A 50 -6.54 -0.56 5.45
CA GLY A 50 -7.16 -0.24 6.74
C GLY A 50 -6.84 1.18 7.22
N ARG A 51 -5.63 1.69 7.00
CA ARG A 51 -5.26 3.07 7.35
C ARG A 51 -5.93 4.09 6.44
N LEU A 52 -5.88 3.87 5.13
CA LEU A 52 -6.51 4.70 4.11
C LEU A 52 -8.02 4.85 4.33
N ARG A 53 -8.71 3.74 4.59
CA ARG A 53 -10.15 3.74 4.92
C ARG A 53 -10.48 4.64 6.12
N ASN A 54 -9.60 4.69 7.11
CA ASN A 54 -9.76 5.51 8.30
C ASN A 54 -9.26 6.96 8.13
N GLY A 55 -8.94 7.38 6.90
CA GLY A 55 -8.50 8.73 6.60
C GLY A 55 -7.06 9.05 7.03
N ALA A 56 -6.22 8.02 7.18
CA ALA A 56 -4.82 8.23 7.52
C ALA A 56 -4.06 8.90 6.36
N GLY A 57 -3.30 9.95 6.67
CA GLY A 57 -2.40 10.61 5.71
C GLY A 57 -1.04 9.91 5.55
N ALA A 58 -0.22 10.41 4.63
CA ALA A 58 1.06 9.83 4.22
C ALA A 58 2.00 9.45 5.39
N GLY A 59 2.09 10.25 6.45
CA GLY A 59 2.95 9.93 7.60
C GLY A 59 2.66 8.55 8.22
N HIS A 60 1.38 8.24 8.45
CA HIS A 60 0.98 6.94 9.00
C HIS A 60 1.19 5.79 8.00
N LEU A 61 1.09 6.07 6.69
CA LEU A 61 1.36 5.06 5.67
C LEU A 61 2.86 4.77 5.58
N ALA A 62 3.72 5.79 5.71
CA ALA A 62 5.17 5.63 5.77
C ALA A 62 5.58 4.77 6.97
N ASP A 63 4.94 4.91 8.13
CA ASP A 63 5.16 4.04 9.29
C ASP A 63 4.82 2.57 9.01
N VAL A 64 3.73 2.33 8.27
CA VAL A 64 3.35 0.97 7.85
C VAL A 64 4.39 0.38 6.90
N LEU A 65 4.88 1.16 5.93
CA LEU A 65 5.95 0.72 5.02
C LEU A 65 7.28 0.49 5.75
N ALA A 66 7.62 1.33 6.73
CA ALA A 66 8.80 1.16 7.57
C ALA A 66 8.72 -0.13 8.41
N ALA A 67 7.54 -0.44 8.96
CA ALA A 67 7.30 -1.69 9.66
C ALA A 67 7.45 -2.90 8.71
N ALA A 68 6.88 -2.81 7.51
CA ALA A 68 6.98 -3.87 6.50
C ALA A 68 8.44 -4.10 6.07
N ASN A 69 9.23 -3.04 5.86
CA ASN A 69 10.66 -3.17 5.57
C ASN A 69 11.42 -3.95 6.66
N ARG A 70 11.12 -3.69 7.94
CA ARG A 70 11.72 -4.43 9.05
C ARG A 70 11.34 -5.90 9.04
N GLU A 71 10.08 -6.22 8.75
CA GLU A 71 9.59 -7.60 8.61
C GLU A 71 10.28 -8.33 7.43
N LEU A 72 10.56 -7.61 6.34
CA LEU A 72 11.21 -8.13 5.14
C LEU A 72 12.75 -8.13 5.21
N GLY A 73 13.34 -7.55 6.25
CA GLY A 73 14.80 -7.46 6.40
C GLY A 73 15.49 -6.49 5.41
N VAL A 74 14.74 -5.55 4.84
CA VAL A 74 15.24 -4.56 3.87
C VAL A 74 15.39 -3.17 4.50
N ARG A 75 16.28 -2.36 3.93
CA ARG A 75 16.50 -0.97 4.35
C ARG A 75 16.16 -0.02 3.22
N VAL A 76 15.06 0.70 3.37
CA VAL A 76 14.69 1.84 2.53
C VAL A 76 14.71 3.09 3.41
N ASN A 77 15.24 4.20 2.90
CA ASN A 77 15.35 5.41 3.71
C ASN A 77 13.98 6.08 3.92
N GLU A 78 13.86 6.87 5.00
CA GLU A 78 12.61 7.49 5.41
C GLU A 78 12.02 8.43 4.34
N ARG A 79 12.87 9.19 3.64
CA ARG A 79 12.44 10.10 2.57
C ARG A 79 11.77 9.34 1.42
N GLN A 80 12.33 8.20 1.02
CA GLN A 80 11.73 7.33 0.01
C GLN A 80 10.39 6.77 0.49
N LEU A 81 10.31 6.30 1.73
CA LEU A 81 9.05 5.81 2.31
C LEU A 81 7.96 6.89 2.34
N TRP A 82 8.33 8.12 2.67
CA TRP A 82 7.40 9.25 2.69
C TRP A 82 6.90 9.60 1.28
N ALA A 83 7.77 9.56 0.27
CA ALA A 83 7.39 9.77 -1.13
C ALA A 83 6.40 8.69 -1.59
N VAL A 84 6.70 7.41 -1.34
CA VAL A 84 5.81 6.28 -1.68
C VAL A 84 4.46 6.41 -0.98
N ALA A 85 4.47 6.75 0.31
CA ALA A 85 3.26 6.96 1.08
C ALA A 85 2.39 8.10 0.53
N THR A 86 3.02 9.18 0.07
CA THR A 86 2.35 10.33 -0.56
C THR A 86 1.69 9.93 -1.87
N GLU A 87 2.37 9.14 -2.70
CA GLU A 87 1.81 8.62 -3.96
C GLU A 87 0.60 7.72 -3.69
N ILE A 88 0.71 6.79 -2.74
CA ILE A 88 -0.38 5.88 -2.37
C ILE A 88 -1.58 6.65 -1.78
N GLU A 89 -1.35 7.63 -0.91
CA GLU A 89 -2.42 8.49 -0.38
C GLU A 89 -3.10 9.28 -1.51
N GLY A 90 -2.31 9.88 -2.39
CA GLY A 90 -2.80 10.65 -3.52
C GLY A 90 -3.62 9.80 -4.48
N TRP A 91 -3.17 8.58 -4.78
CA TRP A 91 -3.91 7.58 -5.56
C TRP A 91 -5.25 7.26 -4.89
N TYR A 92 -5.25 6.88 -3.61
CA TYR A 92 -6.47 6.51 -2.90
C TYR A 92 -7.47 7.67 -2.83
N ARG A 93 -7.01 8.92 -2.76
CA ARG A 93 -7.91 10.08 -2.81
C ARG A 93 -8.57 10.29 -4.17
N ARG A 94 -7.91 9.88 -5.26
CA ARG A 94 -8.43 10.01 -6.64
C ARG A 94 -9.33 8.85 -7.04
N GLU A 95 -8.96 7.63 -6.65
CA GLU A 95 -9.57 6.39 -7.15
C GLU A 95 -10.30 5.59 -6.06
N GLY A 96 -10.13 5.98 -4.80
CA GLY A 96 -10.90 5.42 -3.71
C GLY A 96 -12.39 5.74 -3.82
N PRO A 97 -13.23 5.01 -3.08
CA PRO A 97 -14.68 5.19 -3.09
C PRO A 97 -15.16 6.50 -2.45
#